data_AF-A0A7Z9BH77-F1
#
_entry.id   AF-A0A7Z9BH77-F1
#
_cell.length_a   1.000
_cell.length_b   1.000
_cell.length_c   1.000
_cell.angle_alpha   90.00
_cell.angle_beta   90.00
_cell.angle_gamma   90.00
#
_symmetry.space_group_name_H-M   'P 1'
#
loop_
_entity.id
_entity.type
_entity.pdbx_description
1 polymer ?
#
loop_
_entity_poly.entity_id
_entity_poly.type
_entity_poly.pdbx_seq_one_letter_code
_entity_poly.pdbx_strand_id
1 'polypeptide(L)'
;MFILKRADVEITMVQHPSRDQQIPVLNYQGQTFRLMKMFEAKYADEARALWRDLTDNKGKACVLLEEPDRYSVWGKVRLDQLLKEGHGSTDNKLPILTQACLLLLQAVYFDIEDLLGSKQAVSFQKDLTKIFKQSQFPQTDDSKAVEMLLTVSPLESLKITSWQENHLSTLLQELYDLGKSYFGNTSFAEGIEEVLEDMAVDDREQFVSWLHQSSLSQKWVMN
;
A
#
# COMPACT_ATOMS: atom_id res chain seq x y z
N MET A 1 -9.94 -15.90 17.28
CA MET A 1 -9.92 -15.85 15.81
C MET A 1 -10.97 -16.81 15.30
N PHE A 2 -11.88 -16.38 14.42
CA PHE A 2 -13.17 -17.06 14.25
C PHE A 2 -13.34 -17.65 12.85
N ILE A 3 -13.65 -18.95 12.81
CA ILE A 3 -14.26 -19.61 11.67
C ILE A 3 -15.77 -19.47 11.87
N LEU A 4 -16.46 -18.89 10.89
CA LEU A 4 -17.88 -18.60 10.94
C LEU A 4 -18.64 -19.57 10.03
N LYS A 5 -19.86 -19.89 10.43
CA LYS A 5 -20.84 -20.58 9.57
C LYS A 5 -21.78 -19.56 8.96
N ARG A 6 -22.47 -19.96 7.88
CA ARG A 6 -23.47 -19.11 7.23
C ARG A 6 -24.53 -18.56 8.19
N ALA A 7 -24.88 -19.29 9.23
CA ALA A 7 -25.87 -18.88 10.24
C ALA A 7 -25.37 -17.76 11.17
N ASP A 8 -24.05 -17.57 11.29
CA ASP A 8 -23.47 -16.61 12.22
C ASP A 8 -23.41 -15.19 11.63
N VAL A 9 -23.67 -15.04 10.33
CA VAL A 9 -23.36 -13.82 9.58
C VAL A 9 -24.53 -13.30 8.75
N GLU A 10 -24.57 -11.99 8.60
CA GLU A 10 -25.45 -11.32 7.64
C GLU A 10 -24.62 -10.87 6.43
N ILE A 11 -25.03 -11.26 5.22
CA ILE A 11 -24.38 -10.82 3.98
C ILE A 11 -25.36 -9.95 3.22
N THR A 12 -24.99 -8.69 2.99
CA THR A 12 -25.78 -7.73 2.23
C THR A 12 -25.04 -7.29 0.97
N MET A 13 -25.80 -6.84 -0.02
CA MET A 13 -25.26 -6.22 -1.22
C MET A 13 -25.29 -4.71 -1.04
N VAL A 14 -24.14 -4.07 -1.10
CA VAL A 14 -24.03 -2.61 -1.02
C VAL A 14 -23.71 -2.05 -2.39
N GLN A 15 -24.38 -0.97 -2.79
CA GLN A 15 -24.08 -0.29 -4.05
C GLN A 15 -22.69 0.33 -3.96
N HIS A 16 -21.85 0.05 -4.94
CA HIS A 16 -20.55 0.68 -5.04
C HIS A 16 -20.73 2.19 -5.35
N PRO A 17 -20.02 3.10 -4.66
CA PRO A 17 -20.25 4.55 -4.75
C PRO A 17 -20.02 5.13 -6.16
N SER A 18 -19.01 4.60 -6.85
CA SER A 18 -18.50 5.12 -8.13
C SER A 18 -18.67 4.14 -9.29
N ARG A 19 -19.37 3.01 -9.08
CA ARG A 19 -19.62 2.00 -10.11
C ARG A 19 -21.06 1.52 -9.99
N ASP A 20 -21.69 1.22 -11.12
CA ASP A 20 -23.01 0.58 -11.12
C ASP A 20 -22.87 -0.92 -10.85
N GLN A 21 -22.26 -1.27 -9.72
CA GLN A 21 -21.98 -2.65 -9.31
C GLN A 21 -22.30 -2.80 -7.83
N GLN A 22 -22.97 -3.90 -7.48
CA GLN A 22 -23.18 -4.27 -6.09
C GLN A 22 -22.00 -5.11 -5.58
N ILE A 23 -21.55 -4.82 -4.37
CA ILE A 23 -20.50 -5.57 -3.68
C ILE A 23 -21.06 -6.32 -2.48
N PRO A 24 -20.69 -7.60 -2.28
CA PRO A 24 -21.11 -8.35 -1.11
C PRO A 24 -20.32 -7.91 0.12
N VAL A 25 -21.02 -7.69 1.21
CA VAL A 25 -20.47 -7.24 2.50
C VAL A 25 -20.98 -8.17 3.59
N LEU A 26 -20.07 -8.69 4.41
CA LEU A 26 -20.38 -9.55 5.55
C LEU A 26 -20.39 -8.73 6.83
N ASN A 27 -21.45 -8.83 7.61
CA ASN A 27 -21.59 -8.23 8.92
C ASN A 27 -21.59 -9.31 10.00
N TYR A 28 -20.74 -9.12 11.01
CA TYR A 28 -20.61 -10.02 12.14
C TYR A 28 -20.26 -9.20 13.39
N GLN A 29 -21.05 -9.31 14.45
CA GLN A 29 -20.85 -8.62 15.73
C GLN A 29 -20.62 -7.10 15.60
N GLY A 30 -21.37 -6.44 14.73
CA GLY A 30 -21.23 -4.99 14.48
C GLY A 30 -19.95 -4.60 13.72
N GLN A 31 -19.21 -5.56 13.19
CA GLN A 31 -18.07 -5.35 12.31
C GLN A 31 -18.41 -5.74 10.88
N THR A 32 -17.80 -5.03 9.94
CA THR A 32 -18.04 -5.17 8.52
C THR A 32 -16.80 -5.75 7.83
N PHE A 33 -17.02 -6.67 6.90
CA PHE A 33 -15.97 -7.37 6.18
C PHE A 33 -16.27 -7.40 4.68
N ARG A 34 -15.22 -7.25 3.87
CA ARG A 34 -15.24 -7.34 2.40
C ARG A 34 -14.74 -8.71 1.96
N LEU A 35 -15.38 -9.28 0.94
CA LEU A 35 -14.94 -10.55 0.35
C LEU A 35 -13.53 -10.37 -0.25
N MET A 36 -12.57 -11.18 0.19
CA MET A 36 -11.21 -11.19 -0.35
C MET A 36 -11.03 -12.30 -1.38
N LYS A 37 -11.46 -13.52 -1.04
CA LYS A 37 -11.30 -14.69 -1.91
C LYS A 37 -12.35 -15.75 -1.60
N MET A 38 -12.78 -16.46 -2.63
CA MET A 38 -13.70 -17.60 -2.55
C MET A 38 -12.99 -18.86 -3.05
N PHE A 39 -13.36 -19.98 -2.46
CA PHE A 39 -12.80 -21.29 -2.72
C PHE A 39 -13.94 -22.30 -2.85
N GLU A 40 -13.84 -23.21 -3.81
CA GLU A 40 -14.72 -24.38 -3.89
C GLU A 40 -14.50 -25.29 -2.66
N ALA A 41 -15.52 -26.09 -2.30
CA ALA A 41 -15.44 -27.00 -1.15
C ALA A 41 -14.20 -27.91 -1.13
N LYS A 42 -13.69 -28.32 -2.30
CA LYS A 42 -12.49 -29.17 -2.43
C LYS A 42 -11.19 -28.48 -1.99
N TYR A 43 -11.17 -27.15 -1.92
CA TYR A 43 -10.02 -26.35 -1.51
C TYR A 43 -10.16 -25.82 -0.07
N ALA A 44 -10.90 -26.54 0.79
CA ALA A 44 -11.11 -26.19 2.19
C ALA A 44 -9.79 -25.93 2.94
N ASP A 45 -8.80 -26.79 2.74
CA ASP A 45 -7.53 -26.70 3.45
C ASP A 45 -6.68 -25.52 2.99
N GLU A 46 -6.74 -25.18 1.68
CA GLU A 46 -6.13 -23.96 1.16
C GLU A 46 -6.80 -22.70 1.71
N ALA A 47 -8.13 -22.70 1.82
CA ALA A 47 -8.86 -21.58 2.40
C ALA A 47 -8.49 -21.35 3.88
N ARG A 48 -8.35 -22.44 4.66
CA ARG A 48 -7.89 -22.40 6.05
C ARG A 48 -6.44 -21.97 6.17
N ALA A 49 -5.57 -22.44 5.28
CA ALA A 49 -4.17 -22.04 5.24
C ALA A 49 -4.02 -20.55 4.96
N LEU A 50 -4.73 -20.03 3.95
CA LEU A 50 -4.74 -18.60 3.64
C LEU A 50 -5.27 -17.78 4.82
N TRP A 51 -6.38 -18.20 5.44
CA TRP A 51 -6.93 -17.49 6.58
C TRP A 51 -5.96 -17.44 7.76
N ARG A 52 -5.34 -18.57 8.12
CA ARG A 52 -4.31 -18.63 9.17
C ARG A 52 -3.12 -17.74 8.86
N ASP A 53 -2.60 -17.82 7.64
CA ASP A 53 -1.48 -16.97 7.23
C ASP A 53 -1.81 -15.47 7.36
N LEU A 54 -2.99 -15.05 6.89
CA LEU A 54 -3.41 -13.66 6.98
C LEU A 54 -3.57 -13.15 8.42
N THR A 55 -3.93 -14.02 9.34
CA THR A 55 -4.32 -13.64 10.70
C THR A 55 -3.21 -13.86 11.72
N ASP A 56 -2.57 -15.04 11.68
CA ASP A 56 -1.50 -15.44 12.60
C ASP A 56 -0.15 -14.83 12.18
N ASN A 57 0.17 -14.84 10.87
CA ASN A 57 1.46 -14.34 10.38
C ASN A 57 1.41 -12.86 10.00
N LYS A 58 0.30 -12.42 9.38
CA LYS A 58 0.18 -11.05 8.83
C LYS A 58 -0.64 -10.09 9.70
N GLY A 59 -1.17 -10.55 10.84
CA GLY A 59 -1.92 -9.72 11.79
C GLY A 59 -3.19 -9.06 11.23
N LYS A 60 -3.69 -9.50 10.06
CA LYS A 60 -4.87 -8.92 9.42
C LYS A 60 -6.13 -9.42 10.13
N ALA A 61 -7.06 -8.51 10.40
CA ALA A 61 -8.36 -8.87 10.94
C ALA A 61 -9.23 -9.50 9.84
N CYS A 62 -9.22 -10.83 9.76
CA CYS A 62 -9.98 -11.58 8.75
C CYS A 62 -10.84 -12.69 9.38
N VAL A 63 -11.91 -13.06 8.69
CA VAL A 63 -12.76 -14.20 9.05
C VAL A 63 -12.82 -15.19 7.90
N LEU A 64 -12.86 -16.47 8.23
CA LEU A 64 -13.16 -17.55 7.30
C LEU A 64 -14.63 -17.93 7.45
N LEU A 65 -15.40 -17.84 6.38
CA LEU A 65 -16.78 -18.31 6.31
C LEU A 65 -16.82 -19.67 5.63
N GLU A 66 -17.31 -20.68 6.35
CA GLU A 66 -17.55 -22.03 5.84
C GLU A 66 -19.02 -22.19 5.46
N GLU A 67 -19.25 -22.50 4.20
CA GLU A 67 -20.55 -22.88 3.64
C GLU A 67 -20.48 -24.33 3.14
N PRO A 68 -21.63 -25.03 2.98
CA PRO A 68 -21.62 -26.44 2.60
C PRO A 68 -20.90 -26.74 1.27
N ASP A 69 -20.94 -25.79 0.33
CA ASP A 69 -20.43 -25.91 -1.04
C ASP A 69 -19.16 -25.07 -1.29
N ARG A 70 -18.77 -24.19 -0.35
CA ARG A 70 -17.66 -23.26 -0.55
C ARG A 70 -17.08 -22.70 0.74
N TYR A 71 -15.90 -22.13 0.62
CA TYR A 71 -15.20 -21.40 1.67
C TYR A 71 -14.92 -19.98 1.18
N SER A 72 -14.97 -19.00 2.05
CA SER A 72 -14.63 -17.62 1.70
C SER A 72 -13.87 -16.90 2.81
N VAL A 73 -12.86 -16.13 2.42
CA VAL A 73 -12.07 -15.31 3.33
C VAL A 73 -12.50 -13.86 3.19
N TRP A 74 -12.79 -13.22 4.31
CA TRP A 74 -13.29 -11.84 4.37
C TRP A 74 -12.38 -10.99 5.25
N GLY A 75 -12.01 -9.81 4.77
CA GLY A 75 -11.14 -8.87 5.48
C GLY A 75 -11.96 -7.75 6.12
N LYS A 76 -11.63 -7.38 7.36
CA LYS A 76 -12.32 -6.31 8.09
C LYS A 76 -12.08 -4.97 7.40
N VAL A 77 -13.15 -4.20 7.24
CA VAL A 77 -13.14 -2.88 6.60
C VAL A 77 -13.99 -1.91 7.40
N ARG A 78 -13.71 -0.61 7.29
CA ARG A 78 -14.64 0.42 7.77
C ARG A 78 -15.66 0.71 6.67
N LEU A 79 -16.94 0.87 7.01
CA LEU A 79 -17.98 1.17 6.03
C LEU A 79 -17.66 2.47 5.25
N ASP A 80 -17.04 3.45 5.89
CA ASP A 80 -16.58 4.68 5.24
C ASP A 80 -15.42 4.48 4.24
N GLN A 81 -14.65 3.40 4.37
CA GLN A 81 -13.60 3.01 3.42
C GLN A 81 -14.20 2.28 2.23
N LEU A 82 -15.14 1.35 2.46
CA LEU A 82 -15.95 0.72 1.39
C LEU A 82 -16.67 1.75 0.51
N LEU A 83 -17.11 2.86 1.11
CA LEU A 83 -17.80 3.95 0.40
C LEU A 83 -16.85 4.93 -0.33
N LYS A 84 -15.54 4.74 -0.23
CA LYS A 84 -14.50 5.51 -0.93
C LYS A 84 -13.69 4.67 -1.90
N GLU A 85 -13.70 3.36 -1.73
CA GLU A 85 -13.03 2.36 -2.55
C GLU A 85 -13.75 2.18 -3.88
N GLY A 86 -13.36 3.01 -4.85
CA GLY A 86 -13.44 2.65 -6.26
C GLY A 86 -12.25 1.81 -6.64
N HIS A 87 -12.52 0.61 -7.19
CA HIS A 87 -11.60 -0.33 -7.88
C HIS A 87 -11.41 -1.68 -7.16
N GLY A 88 -11.94 -2.73 -7.79
CA GLY A 88 -11.93 -4.11 -7.30
C GLY A 88 -10.54 -4.71 -7.15
N SER A 89 -10.36 -5.51 -6.11
CA SER A 89 -9.37 -6.59 -5.99
C SER A 89 -7.87 -6.25 -6.07
N THR A 90 -7.49 -5.00 -6.36
CA THR A 90 -6.13 -4.43 -6.27
C THR A 90 -5.94 -3.49 -5.07
N ASP A 91 -7.00 -3.16 -4.34
CA ASP A 91 -7.04 -2.15 -3.27
C ASP A 91 -6.08 -2.41 -2.09
N ASN A 92 -5.76 -3.66 -1.78
CA ASN A 92 -4.83 -3.96 -0.69
C ASN A 92 -3.36 -3.71 -1.08
N LYS A 93 -3.07 -3.53 -2.38
CA LYS A 93 -1.70 -3.34 -2.87
C LYS A 93 -1.27 -1.88 -2.82
N LEU A 94 -2.16 -0.98 -3.17
CA LEU A 94 -1.86 0.44 -3.28
C LEU A 94 -1.29 1.05 -1.99
N PRO A 95 -1.80 0.71 -0.78
CA PRO A 95 -1.16 1.09 0.47
C PRO A 95 0.28 0.60 0.60
N ILE A 96 0.53 -0.67 0.30
CA ILE A 96 1.86 -1.30 0.38
C ILE A 96 2.83 -0.61 -0.58
N LEU A 97 2.40 -0.40 -1.82
CA LEU A 97 3.21 0.30 -2.83
C LEU A 97 3.50 1.74 -2.40
N THR A 98 2.52 2.42 -1.81
CA THR A 98 2.69 3.78 -1.29
C THR A 98 3.72 3.79 -0.15
N GLN A 99 3.64 2.84 0.78
CA GLN A 99 4.59 2.73 1.88
C GLN A 99 6.02 2.51 1.37
N ALA A 100 6.22 1.59 0.43
CA ALA A 100 7.52 1.34 -0.18
C ALA A 100 8.08 2.59 -0.89
N CYS A 101 7.27 3.28 -1.69
CA CYS A 101 7.70 4.52 -2.34
C CYS A 101 8.09 5.61 -1.34
N LEU A 102 7.37 5.70 -0.22
CA LEU A 102 7.68 6.67 0.84
C LEU A 102 8.95 6.29 1.62
N LEU A 103 9.21 5.00 1.85
CA LEU A 103 10.48 4.55 2.46
C LEU A 103 11.66 4.94 1.57
N LEU A 104 11.58 4.69 0.26
CA LEU A 104 12.63 5.10 -0.68
C LEU A 104 12.82 6.63 -0.69
N LEU A 105 11.73 7.39 -0.68
CA LEU A 105 11.78 8.85 -0.57
C LEU A 105 12.50 9.30 0.71
N GLN A 106 12.19 8.67 1.85
CA GLN A 106 12.79 8.99 3.13
C GLN A 106 14.27 8.64 3.17
N ALA A 107 14.66 7.47 2.66
CA ALA A 107 16.07 7.07 2.56
C ALA A 107 16.89 8.10 1.77
N VAL A 108 16.40 8.50 0.58
CA VAL A 108 17.07 9.53 -0.24
C VAL A 108 17.15 10.86 0.50
N TYR A 109 16.08 11.27 1.19
CA TYR A 109 16.08 12.50 1.98
C TYR A 109 17.10 12.47 3.13
N PHE A 110 17.16 11.36 3.88
CA PHE A 110 18.10 11.20 4.98
C PHE A 110 19.55 11.13 4.49
N ASP A 111 19.82 10.44 3.38
CA ASP A 111 21.15 10.44 2.77
C ASP A 111 21.58 11.85 2.33
N ILE A 112 20.66 12.66 1.80
CA ILE A 112 20.94 14.06 1.46
C ILE A 112 21.25 14.86 2.73
N GLU A 113 20.47 14.68 3.79
CA GLU A 113 20.70 15.36 5.08
C GLU A 113 22.04 14.98 5.71
N ASP A 114 22.34 13.69 5.75
CA ASP A 114 23.52 13.13 6.39
C ASP A 114 24.81 13.40 5.60
N LEU A 115 24.76 13.27 4.27
CA LEU A 115 25.95 13.39 3.42
C LEU A 115 26.18 14.83 2.92
N LEU A 116 25.11 15.59 2.65
CA LEU A 116 25.17 16.92 2.04
C LEU A 116 24.77 18.05 3.01
N GLY A 117 24.20 17.70 4.17
CA GLY A 117 23.86 18.61 5.25
C GLY A 117 22.43 19.15 5.19
N SER A 118 21.93 19.60 6.34
CA SER A 118 20.55 20.07 6.53
C SER A 118 20.10 21.19 5.58
N LYS A 119 21.01 22.04 5.10
CA LYS A 119 20.67 23.06 4.08
C LYS A 119 20.25 22.44 2.74
N GLN A 120 20.87 21.33 2.37
CA GLN A 120 20.51 20.59 1.15
C GLN A 120 19.21 19.82 1.35
N ALA A 121 19.00 19.22 2.52
CA ALA A 121 17.73 18.57 2.87
C ALA A 121 16.53 19.54 2.77
N VAL A 122 16.67 20.75 3.30
CA VAL A 122 15.64 21.81 3.18
C VAL A 122 15.42 22.22 1.71
N SER A 123 16.47 22.23 0.89
CA SER A 123 16.35 22.56 -0.53
C SER A 123 15.62 21.44 -1.28
N PHE A 124 15.96 20.19 -0.98
CA PHE A 124 15.31 19.01 -1.52
C PHE A 124 13.82 18.97 -1.18
N GLN A 125 13.44 19.23 0.07
CA GLN A 125 12.03 19.32 0.48
C GLN A 125 11.27 20.37 -0.34
N LYS A 126 11.89 21.53 -0.62
CA LYS A 126 11.26 22.58 -1.44
C LYS A 126 11.08 22.14 -2.89
N ASP A 127 12.06 21.46 -3.47
CA ASP A 127 11.97 20.96 -4.84
C ASP A 127 10.93 19.84 -4.96
N LEU A 128 10.90 18.93 -3.99
CA LEU A 128 9.87 17.90 -3.88
C LEU A 128 8.46 18.50 -3.75
N THR A 129 8.30 19.57 -2.96
CA THR A 129 7.02 20.29 -2.86
C THR A 129 6.57 20.87 -4.22
N LYS A 130 7.50 21.33 -5.06
CA LYS A 130 7.17 21.81 -6.42
C LYS A 130 6.72 20.65 -7.30
N ILE A 131 7.41 19.51 -7.27
CA ILE A 131 7.05 18.31 -8.02
C ILE A 131 5.64 17.86 -7.66
N PHE A 132 5.34 17.75 -6.36
CA PHE A 132 4.01 17.35 -5.90
C PHE A 132 2.90 18.29 -6.38
N LYS A 133 3.14 19.60 -6.40
CA LYS A 133 2.18 20.58 -6.96
C LYS A 133 2.00 20.44 -8.46
N GLN A 134 3.10 20.29 -9.21
CA GLN A 134 3.06 20.17 -10.67
C GLN A 134 2.34 18.88 -11.11
N SER A 135 2.59 17.79 -10.41
CA SER A 135 2.01 16.47 -10.70
C SER A 135 0.70 16.20 -9.95
N GLN A 136 0.11 17.24 -9.33
CA GLN A 136 -1.21 17.19 -8.67
C GLN A 136 -1.35 16.09 -7.63
N PHE A 137 -0.31 15.86 -6.84
CA PHE A 137 -0.38 14.89 -5.75
C PHE A 137 -1.41 15.36 -4.71
N PRO A 138 -2.33 14.49 -4.28
CA PRO A 138 -3.34 14.89 -3.30
C PRO A 138 -2.70 14.99 -1.91
N GLN A 139 -3.14 16.00 -1.16
CA GLN A 139 -2.76 16.24 0.25
C GLN A 139 -1.28 16.61 0.46
N THR A 140 -0.62 17.16 -0.55
CA THR A 140 0.79 17.59 -0.52
C THR A 140 0.98 19.07 -0.86
N ASP A 141 -0.08 19.87 -0.77
CA ASP A 141 -0.08 21.28 -1.20
C ASP A 141 0.65 22.23 -0.24
N ASP A 142 0.92 21.77 0.99
CA ASP A 142 1.57 22.53 2.05
C ASP A 142 2.91 21.92 2.48
N SER A 143 3.86 22.78 2.85
CA SER A 143 5.22 22.39 3.24
C SER A 143 5.23 21.43 4.43
N LYS A 144 4.28 21.60 5.37
CA LYS A 144 4.15 20.73 6.55
C LYS A 144 3.67 19.33 6.17
N ALA A 145 2.82 19.22 5.15
CA ALA A 145 2.37 17.92 4.66
C ALA A 145 3.53 17.13 4.04
N VAL A 146 4.38 17.80 3.27
CA VAL A 146 5.59 17.21 2.71
C VAL A 146 6.59 16.83 3.80
N GLU A 147 6.78 17.68 4.81
CA GLU A 147 7.65 17.38 5.96
C GLU A 147 7.22 16.09 6.68
N MET A 148 5.91 15.90 6.89
CA MET A 148 5.39 14.67 7.49
C MET A 148 5.69 13.44 6.63
N LEU A 149 5.61 13.54 5.30
CA LEU A 149 5.98 12.43 4.41
C LEU A 149 7.47 12.08 4.49
N LEU A 150 8.33 13.05 4.80
CA LEU A 150 9.79 12.85 4.89
C LEU A 150 10.25 12.33 6.26
N THR A 151 9.44 12.47 7.30
CA THR A 151 9.90 12.25 8.69
C THR A 151 9.06 11.25 9.48
N VAL A 152 7.80 11.03 9.13
CA VAL A 152 6.92 10.09 9.83
C VAL A 152 7.01 8.71 9.18
N SER A 153 7.25 7.67 9.97
CA SER A 153 7.32 6.30 9.47
C SER A 153 6.06 5.94 8.66
N PRO A 154 6.20 5.56 7.38
CA PRO A 154 5.05 5.20 6.54
C PRO A 154 4.42 3.87 6.96
N LEU A 155 5.12 3.06 7.76
CA LEU A 155 4.67 1.74 8.21
C LEU A 155 3.71 1.82 9.40
N GLU A 156 3.84 2.85 10.25
CA GLU A 156 3.16 2.86 11.55
C GLU A 156 1.87 3.71 11.61
N SER A 157 1.79 4.83 10.88
CA SER A 157 0.70 5.78 11.16
C SER A 157 0.33 6.78 10.06
N LEU A 158 0.95 6.71 8.88
CA LEU A 158 0.50 7.55 7.78
C LEU A 158 -0.87 7.06 7.32
N LYS A 159 -1.90 7.91 7.49
CA LYS A 159 -3.18 7.71 6.79
C LYS A 159 -2.83 7.66 5.32
N ILE A 160 -2.82 6.45 4.78
CA ILE A 160 -2.42 6.16 3.39
C ILE A 160 -3.13 7.17 2.51
N THR A 161 -2.31 8.02 1.89
CA THR A 161 -2.76 9.09 1.02
C THR A 161 -3.53 8.45 -0.13
N SER A 162 -4.51 9.16 -0.70
CA SER A 162 -5.35 8.66 -1.81
C SER A 162 -4.60 8.59 -3.15
N TRP A 163 -3.30 8.29 -3.11
CA TRP A 163 -2.39 8.23 -4.25
C TRP A 163 -2.73 7.03 -5.10
N GLN A 164 -2.82 7.26 -6.40
CA GLN A 164 -3.04 6.24 -7.41
C GLN A 164 -1.69 5.76 -7.98
N GLU A 165 -1.64 4.62 -8.66
CA GLU A 165 -0.39 4.04 -9.19
C GLU A 165 0.43 4.99 -10.09
N ASN A 166 -0.25 5.86 -10.85
CA ASN A 166 0.41 6.88 -11.66
C ASN A 166 1.20 7.88 -10.80
N HIS A 167 0.69 8.25 -9.62
CA HIS A 167 1.40 9.09 -8.66
C HIS A 167 2.63 8.36 -8.12
N LEU A 168 2.52 7.07 -7.79
CA LEU A 168 3.65 6.28 -7.30
C LEU A 168 4.76 6.18 -8.35
N SER A 169 4.39 5.91 -9.60
CA SER A 169 5.31 5.87 -10.73
C SER A 169 5.98 7.23 -10.96
N THR A 170 5.20 8.31 -10.86
CA THR A 170 5.71 9.69 -11.00
C THR A 170 6.67 10.02 -9.87
N LEU A 171 6.34 9.67 -8.62
CA LEU A 171 7.21 9.90 -7.47
C LEU A 171 8.55 9.21 -7.66
N LEU A 172 8.57 7.91 -7.99
CA LEU A 172 9.83 7.18 -8.17
C LEU A 172 10.65 7.70 -9.35
N GLN A 173 10.00 8.16 -10.41
CA GLN A 173 10.67 8.78 -11.54
C GLN A 173 11.34 10.10 -11.12
N GLU A 174 10.57 11.01 -10.53
CA GLU A 174 11.05 12.33 -10.13
C GLU A 174 12.07 12.25 -9.01
N LEU A 175 11.89 11.33 -8.06
CA LEU A 175 12.83 11.07 -6.97
C LEU A 175 14.19 10.63 -7.50
N TYR A 176 14.22 9.74 -8.50
CA TYR A 176 15.47 9.30 -9.10
C TYR A 176 16.20 10.46 -9.79
N ASP A 177 15.48 11.26 -10.58
CA ASP A 177 16.08 12.38 -11.29
C ASP A 177 16.56 13.48 -10.32
N LEU A 178 15.78 13.73 -9.25
CA LEU A 178 16.13 14.68 -8.21
C LEU A 178 17.34 14.20 -7.38
N GLY A 179 17.32 12.96 -6.91
CA GLY A 179 18.46 12.34 -6.19
C GLY A 179 19.73 12.40 -7.02
N LYS A 180 19.66 12.07 -8.30
CA LYS A 180 20.80 12.18 -9.23
C LYS A 180 21.34 13.60 -9.35
N SER A 181 20.46 14.60 -9.32
CA SER A 181 20.87 16.00 -9.34
C SER A 181 21.59 16.44 -8.04
N TYR A 182 21.21 15.89 -6.88
CA TYR A 182 21.82 16.22 -5.59
C TYR A 182 23.14 15.48 -5.35
N PHE A 183 23.19 14.17 -5.66
CA PHE A 183 24.39 13.35 -5.46
C PHE A 183 25.39 13.38 -6.62
N GLY A 184 24.95 13.77 -7.82
CA GLY A 184 25.77 13.79 -9.04
C GLY A 184 26.02 12.40 -9.65
N ASN A 185 25.45 11.35 -9.07
CA ASN A 185 25.55 9.95 -9.51
C ASN A 185 24.21 9.22 -9.24
N THR A 186 24.19 7.90 -9.40
CA THR A 186 23.00 7.07 -9.17
C THR A 186 23.18 6.05 -8.06
N SER A 187 24.25 6.14 -7.26
CA SER A 187 24.56 5.14 -6.23
C SER A 187 23.57 5.17 -5.06
N PHE A 188 22.86 6.28 -4.85
CA PHE A 188 21.76 6.37 -3.87
C PHE A 188 20.59 5.41 -4.18
N ALA A 189 20.49 4.93 -5.42
CA ALA A 189 19.46 3.99 -5.85
C ALA A 189 19.93 2.52 -5.73
N GLU A 190 21.17 2.29 -5.32
CA GLU A 190 21.67 0.96 -4.96
C GLU A 190 21.13 0.58 -3.57
N GLY A 191 20.93 -0.71 -3.31
CA GLY A 191 20.52 -1.16 -1.97
C GLY A 191 19.07 -0.86 -1.59
N ILE A 192 18.16 -0.69 -2.56
CA ILE A 192 16.72 -0.53 -2.27
C ILE A 192 16.16 -1.68 -1.41
N GLU A 193 16.74 -2.87 -1.50
CA GLU A 193 16.30 -4.03 -0.70
C GLU A 193 16.52 -3.79 0.79
N GLU A 194 17.63 -3.14 1.16
CA GLU A 194 17.98 -2.78 2.55
C GLU A 194 16.97 -1.76 3.10
N VAL A 195 16.61 -0.75 2.30
CA VAL A 195 15.61 0.27 2.67
C VAL A 195 14.23 -0.35 2.92
N LEU A 196 13.92 -1.46 2.24
CA LEU A 196 12.64 -2.15 2.33
C LEU A 196 12.65 -3.31 3.35
N GLU A 197 13.74 -3.53 4.11
CA GLU A 197 13.83 -4.61 5.10
C GLU A 197 12.82 -4.51 6.24
N ASP A 198 12.41 -3.30 6.60
CA ASP A 198 11.40 -3.07 7.63
C ASP A 198 9.98 -3.46 7.17
N MET A 199 9.78 -3.72 5.88
CA MET A 199 8.52 -4.23 5.35
C MET A 199 8.41 -5.75 5.53
N ALA A 200 7.18 -6.26 5.64
CA ALA A 200 6.95 -7.69 5.56
C ALA A 200 7.45 -8.25 4.21
N VAL A 201 8.03 -9.45 4.22
CA VAL A 201 8.65 -10.07 3.03
C VAL A 201 7.70 -10.08 1.82
N ASP A 202 6.46 -10.52 2.02
CA ASP A 202 5.44 -10.54 0.96
C ASP A 202 5.12 -9.16 0.40
N ASP A 203 5.13 -8.13 1.25
CA ASP A 203 4.83 -6.75 0.86
C ASP A 203 5.98 -6.17 0.02
N ARG A 204 7.22 -6.49 0.40
CA ARG A 204 8.43 -6.17 -0.37
C ARG A 204 8.43 -6.88 -1.73
N GLU A 205 8.19 -8.19 -1.76
CA GLU A 205 8.09 -8.96 -3.01
C GLU A 205 7.01 -8.39 -3.94
N GLN A 206 5.88 -7.96 -3.37
CA GLN A 206 4.81 -7.35 -4.13
C GLN A 206 5.23 -6.01 -4.75
N PHE A 207 5.95 -5.16 -4.00
CA PHE A 207 6.48 -3.90 -4.51
C PHE A 207 7.51 -4.13 -5.62
N VAL A 208 8.47 -5.03 -5.40
CA VAL A 208 9.51 -5.37 -6.40
C VAL A 208 8.87 -5.94 -7.66
N SER A 209 7.89 -6.85 -7.52
CA SER A 209 7.16 -7.39 -8.67
C SER A 209 6.40 -6.31 -9.44
N TRP A 210 5.82 -5.32 -8.76
CA TRP A 210 5.16 -4.18 -9.40
C TRP A 210 6.19 -3.29 -10.13
N LEU A 211 7.32 -2.99 -9.49
CA LEU A 211 8.37 -2.15 -10.05
C LEU A 211 8.99 -2.76 -11.31
N HIS A 212 9.17 -4.09 -11.33
CA HIS A 212 9.62 -4.85 -12.51
C HIS A 212 8.69 -4.76 -13.72
N GLN A 213 7.40 -4.51 -13.51
CA GLN A 213 6.43 -4.33 -14.60
C GLN A 213 6.51 -2.92 -15.22
N SER A 214 7.26 -2.01 -14.60
CA SER A 214 7.43 -0.64 -15.06
C SER A 214 8.79 -0.41 -15.73
N SER A 215 8.90 0.65 -16.53
CA SER A 215 10.19 1.11 -17.08
C SER A 215 11.17 1.59 -15.99
N LEU A 216 10.70 1.80 -14.76
CA LEU A 216 11.52 2.26 -13.62
C LEU A 216 12.37 1.14 -13.02
N SER A 217 12.10 -0.12 -13.36
CA SER A 217 12.93 -1.26 -12.92
C SER A 217 14.40 -1.09 -13.29
N GLN A 218 14.69 -0.47 -14.44
CA GLN A 218 16.06 -0.22 -14.89
C GLN A 218 16.80 0.82 -14.04
N LYS A 219 16.07 1.68 -13.33
CA LYS A 219 16.63 2.75 -12.51
C LYS A 219 16.88 2.31 -11.07
N TRP A 220 15.97 1.50 -10.53
CA TRP A 220 15.92 1.20 -9.09
C TRP A 220 16.28 -0.25 -8.74
N VAL A 221 16.20 -1.19 -9.68
CA VAL A 221 16.40 -2.63 -9.38
C VAL A 221 17.57 -3.24 -10.17
N MET A 222 17.86 -2.73 -11.37
CA MET A 222 18.89 -3.30 -12.25
C MET A 222 20.19 -2.48 -12.29
N ASN A 223 20.40 -1.57 -11.34
CA ASN A 223 21.63 -0.79 -11.21
C ASN A 223 22.64 -1.50 -10.30
#